data_AF-A0A679HUB7-F1
#
_entry.id   AF-A0A679HUB7-F1
#
_cell.length_a   1.000
_cell.length_b   1.000
_cell.length_c   1.000
_cell.angle_alpha   90.00
_cell.angle_beta   90.00
_cell.angle_gamma   90.00
#
_symmetry.space_group_name_H-M   'P 1'
#
loop_
_entity.id
_entity.type
_entity.pdbx_description
1 polymer ?
#
loop_
_entity_poly.entity_id
_entity_poly.type
_entity_poly.pdbx_seq_one_letter_code
_entity_poly.pdbx_strand_id
1 'polypeptide(L)'
;MNLRARFLWMHVLVSLLIIGCGLVGSRVLNRVDQNLRVMYAEYTLAVTDLSYINGELVRYRTSVIRAVQTDTQGEFRRIVDSLAQKRSRIDTALERFIRVSNRASSEQNIDNRELEEVKAVQAKLEEYMASSERTIQIMEKVWQSGSEGRAVEWRDEAERNMAIESGMKFVSVTNELERLIEVVAEIAGRVRRDADNSLRVTITLFIGVSFVLAVGIWCLPRH
;
A
#
# COMPACT_ATOMS: atom_id res chain seq x y z
N MET A 1 65.47 6.36 -4.50
CA MET A 1 64.24 5.66 -4.07
C MET A 1 63.72 4.85 -5.25
N ASN A 2 63.74 3.51 -5.14
CA ASN A 2 63.73 2.58 -6.27
C ASN A 2 62.48 2.67 -7.17
N LEU A 3 62.66 2.86 -8.48
CA LEU A 3 61.57 2.84 -9.48
C LEU A 3 60.72 1.56 -9.39
N ARG A 4 61.34 0.42 -9.09
CA ARG A 4 60.65 -0.86 -8.87
C ARG A 4 59.69 -0.85 -7.66
N ALA A 5 60.04 -0.13 -6.59
CA ALA A 5 59.19 -0.03 -5.41
C ALA A 5 57.96 0.86 -5.68
N ARG A 6 58.12 1.97 -6.43
CA ARG A 6 56.98 2.80 -6.89
C ARG A 6 56.04 2.03 -7.81
N PHE A 7 56.59 1.21 -8.70
CA PHE A 7 55.80 0.39 -9.63
C PHE A 7 54.96 -0.69 -8.92
N LEU A 8 55.56 -1.42 -7.96
CA LEU A 8 54.86 -2.41 -7.14
C LEU A 8 53.76 -1.77 -6.27
N TRP A 9 54.06 -0.64 -5.63
CA TRP A 9 53.07 0.08 -4.82
C TRP A 9 51.88 0.57 -5.64
N MET A 10 52.11 1.03 -6.88
CA MET A 10 51.05 1.46 -7.76
C MET A 10 50.13 0.30 -8.19
N HIS A 11 50.69 -0.90 -8.46
CA HIS A 11 49.89 -2.09 -8.80
C HIS A 11 49.03 -2.57 -7.63
N VAL A 12 49.56 -2.53 -6.41
CA VAL A 12 48.80 -2.84 -5.19
C VAL A 12 47.66 -1.84 -5.02
N LEU A 13 47.91 -0.55 -5.22
CA LEU A 13 46.90 0.50 -5.12
C LEU A 13 45.79 0.34 -6.17
N VAL A 14 46.16 0.06 -7.44
CA VAL A 14 45.22 -0.22 -8.53
C VAL A 14 44.37 -1.45 -8.24
N SER A 15 44.99 -2.55 -7.78
CA SER A 15 44.27 -3.79 -7.47
C SER A 15 43.30 -3.60 -6.30
N LEU A 16 43.72 -2.87 -5.26
CA LEU A 16 42.89 -2.55 -4.09
C LEU A 16 41.72 -1.63 -4.47
N LEU A 17 41.95 -0.72 -5.41
CA LEU A 17 40.93 0.18 -5.95
C LEU A 17 39.91 -0.56 -6.82
N ILE A 18 40.35 -1.52 -7.65
CA ILE A 18 39.47 -2.42 -8.42
C ILE A 18 38.63 -3.30 -7.48
N ILE A 19 39.24 -3.92 -6.46
CA ILE A 19 38.53 -4.76 -5.48
C ILE A 19 37.52 -3.91 -4.69
N GLY A 20 37.93 -2.71 -4.25
CA GLY A 20 37.05 -1.76 -3.56
C GLY A 20 35.86 -1.35 -4.41
N CYS A 21 36.08 -1.02 -5.69
CA CYS A 21 35.02 -0.67 -6.63
C CYS A 21 34.10 -1.86 -6.92
N GLY A 22 34.65 -3.07 -7.04
CA GLY A 22 33.88 -4.30 -7.22
C GLY A 22 32.98 -4.61 -6.02
N LEU A 23 33.48 -4.41 -4.79
CA LEU A 23 32.70 -4.60 -3.56
C LEU A 23 31.61 -3.54 -3.39
N VAL A 24 31.92 -2.26 -3.65
CA VAL A 24 30.93 -1.17 -3.60
C VAL A 24 29.87 -1.36 -4.68
N GLY A 25 30.30 -1.66 -5.91
CA GLY A 25 29.42 -1.94 -7.04
C GLY A 25 28.50 -3.13 -6.76
N SER A 26 29.04 -4.25 -6.25
CA SER A 26 28.25 -5.43 -5.89
C SER A 26 27.21 -5.13 -4.80
N ARG A 27 27.58 -4.37 -3.76
CA ARG A 27 26.64 -4.00 -2.68
C ARG A 27 25.54 -3.06 -3.16
N VAL A 28 25.85 -2.07 -4.00
CA VAL A 28 24.84 -1.15 -4.52
C VAL A 28 23.94 -1.84 -5.55
N LEU A 29 24.50 -2.67 -6.43
CA LEU A 29 23.73 -3.41 -7.42
C LEU A 29 22.75 -4.39 -6.76
N ASN A 30 23.20 -5.12 -5.73
CA ASN A 30 22.31 -5.98 -4.95
C ASN A 30 21.23 -5.19 -4.21
N ARG A 31 21.56 -4.03 -3.63
CA ARG A 31 20.58 -3.16 -2.97
C ARG A 31 19.56 -2.59 -3.96
N VAL A 32 19.98 -2.18 -5.15
CA VAL A 32 19.10 -1.61 -6.18
C VAL A 32 18.22 -2.68 -6.82
N ASP A 33 18.75 -3.86 -7.17
CA ASP A 33 17.96 -4.94 -7.77
C ASP A 33 16.93 -5.51 -6.78
N GLN A 34 17.32 -5.66 -5.50
CA GLN A 34 16.43 -6.12 -4.44
C GLN A 34 15.37 -5.06 -4.07
N ASN A 35 15.76 -3.78 -3.95
CA ASN A 35 14.81 -2.70 -3.64
C ASN A 35 13.84 -2.43 -4.80
N LEU A 36 14.26 -2.51 -6.06
CA LEU A 36 13.35 -2.23 -7.18
C LEU A 36 12.37 -3.38 -7.43
N ARG A 37 12.80 -4.65 -7.35
CA ARG A 37 11.91 -5.78 -7.66
C ARG A 37 10.87 -6.05 -6.57
N VAL A 38 11.28 -5.97 -5.30
CA VAL A 38 10.38 -6.22 -4.16
C VAL A 38 9.38 -5.06 -4.03
N MET A 39 9.87 -3.82 -4.13
CA MET A 39 9.05 -2.65 -3.81
C MET A 39 8.02 -2.30 -4.91
N TYR A 40 8.35 -2.42 -6.21
CA TYR A 40 7.36 -2.19 -7.27
C TYR A 40 6.26 -3.26 -7.29
N ALA A 41 6.62 -4.52 -7.01
CA ALA A 41 5.63 -5.58 -6.92
C ALA A 41 4.73 -5.40 -5.69
N GLU A 42 5.30 -5.06 -4.54
CA GLU A 42 4.56 -4.88 -3.29
C GLU A 42 3.66 -3.64 -3.31
N TYR A 43 4.11 -2.49 -3.81
CA TYR A 43 3.27 -1.29 -3.88
C TYR A 43 2.20 -1.36 -4.98
N THR A 44 2.48 -2.00 -6.10
CA THR A 44 1.44 -2.27 -7.11
C THR A 44 0.38 -3.22 -6.55
N LEU A 45 0.80 -4.25 -5.80
CA LEU A 45 -0.12 -5.16 -5.12
C LEU A 45 -0.93 -4.42 -4.04
N ALA A 46 -0.30 -3.54 -3.26
CA ALA A 46 -0.96 -2.71 -2.26
C ALA A 46 -2.04 -1.80 -2.87
N VAL A 47 -1.72 -1.08 -3.96
CA VAL A 47 -2.73 -0.26 -4.68
C VAL A 47 -3.86 -1.12 -5.24
N THR A 48 -3.55 -2.32 -5.70
CA THR A 48 -4.57 -3.28 -6.17
C THR A 48 -5.49 -3.74 -5.04
N ASP A 49 -4.94 -4.06 -3.87
CA ASP A 49 -5.70 -4.45 -2.69
C ASP A 49 -6.59 -3.28 -2.19
N LEU A 50 -6.08 -2.04 -2.16
CA LEU A 50 -6.86 -0.85 -1.81
C LEU A 50 -8.01 -0.59 -2.80
N SER A 51 -7.75 -0.75 -4.10
CA SER A 51 -8.77 -0.65 -5.14
C SER A 51 -9.83 -1.74 -4.99
N TYR A 52 -9.42 -2.96 -4.64
CA TYR A 52 -10.32 -4.07 -4.37
C TYR A 52 -11.20 -3.80 -3.15
N ILE A 53 -10.63 -3.29 -2.05
CA ILE A 53 -11.35 -2.89 -0.84
C ILE A 53 -12.43 -1.86 -1.19
N ASN A 54 -12.07 -0.79 -1.90
CA ASN A 54 -13.04 0.23 -2.31
C ASN A 54 -14.17 -0.36 -3.18
N GLY A 55 -13.84 -1.23 -4.13
CA GLY A 55 -14.82 -1.91 -4.97
C GLY A 55 -15.80 -2.80 -4.18
N GLU A 56 -15.29 -3.60 -3.25
CA GLU A 56 -16.14 -4.44 -2.38
C GLU A 56 -16.98 -3.59 -1.42
N LEU A 57 -16.45 -2.46 -0.93
CA LEU A 57 -17.18 -1.52 -0.08
C LEU A 57 -18.37 -0.88 -0.80
N VAL A 58 -18.19 -0.46 -2.06
CA VAL A 58 -19.29 0.03 -2.91
C VAL A 58 -20.33 -1.08 -3.11
N ARG A 59 -19.92 -2.31 -3.40
CA ARG A 59 -20.84 -3.45 -3.59
C ARG A 59 -21.60 -3.79 -2.30
N TYR A 60 -20.95 -3.67 -1.14
CA TYR A 60 -21.57 -3.82 0.16
C TYR A 60 -22.65 -2.74 0.35
N ARG A 61 -22.31 -1.46 0.14
CA ARG A 61 -23.26 -0.34 0.21
C ARG A 61 -24.47 -0.55 -0.69
N THR A 62 -24.25 -0.91 -1.95
CA THR A 62 -25.35 -1.19 -2.90
C THR A 62 -26.24 -2.33 -2.41
N SER A 63 -25.66 -3.37 -1.79
CA SER A 63 -26.44 -4.47 -1.22
C SER A 63 -27.29 -4.01 -0.04
N VAL A 64 -26.76 -3.17 0.85
CA VAL A 64 -27.54 -2.57 1.96
C VAL A 64 -28.69 -1.71 1.42
N ILE A 65 -28.43 -0.87 0.40
CA ILE A 65 -29.47 -0.06 -0.24
C ILE A 65 -30.58 -0.95 -0.82
N ARG A 66 -30.22 -2.02 -1.53
CA ARG A 66 -31.19 -2.97 -2.08
C ARG A 66 -31.96 -3.72 -0.98
N ALA A 67 -31.33 -4.01 0.15
CA ALA A 67 -32.01 -4.62 1.29
C ALA A 67 -33.06 -3.67 1.90
N VAL A 68 -32.81 -2.36 1.91
CA VAL A 68 -33.80 -1.38 2.38
C VAL A 68 -34.95 -1.21 1.39
N GLN A 69 -34.64 -1.21 0.08
CA GLN A 69 -35.60 -0.92 -0.99
C GLN A 69 -36.46 -2.13 -1.44
N THR A 70 -36.17 -3.33 -0.96
CA THR A 70 -36.92 -4.53 -1.39
C THR A 70 -38.33 -4.56 -0.81
N ASP A 71 -39.29 -4.98 -1.64
CA ASP A 71 -40.70 -5.13 -1.26
C ASP A 71 -41.01 -6.50 -0.62
N THR A 72 -40.08 -7.44 -0.65
CA THR A 72 -40.29 -8.80 -0.12
C THR A 72 -39.29 -9.19 0.96
N GLN A 73 -39.80 -9.84 2.01
CA GLN A 73 -38.97 -10.41 3.08
C GLN A 73 -38.00 -11.49 2.56
N GLY A 74 -38.42 -12.28 1.57
CA GLY A 74 -37.57 -13.32 0.98
C GLY A 74 -36.33 -12.74 0.30
N GLU A 75 -36.49 -11.68 -0.49
CA GLU A 75 -35.35 -11.01 -1.12
C GLU A 75 -34.49 -10.27 -0.08
N PHE A 76 -35.10 -9.63 0.92
CA PHE A 76 -34.37 -9.03 2.04
C PHE A 76 -33.40 -10.01 2.70
N ARG A 77 -33.91 -11.18 3.14
CA ARG A 77 -33.10 -12.22 3.79
C ARG A 77 -31.96 -12.69 2.89
N ARG A 78 -32.25 -12.98 1.62
CA ARG A 78 -31.22 -13.39 0.65
C ARG A 78 -30.11 -12.35 0.50
N ILE A 79 -30.45 -11.06 0.49
CA ILE A 79 -29.45 -10.00 0.40
C ILE A 79 -28.63 -9.93 1.69
N VAL A 80 -29.28 -9.94 2.86
CA VAL A 80 -28.63 -9.88 4.17
C VAL A 80 -27.67 -11.06 4.39
N ASP A 81 -28.09 -12.28 4.06
CA ASP A 81 -27.24 -13.47 4.14
C ASP A 81 -25.95 -13.33 3.32
N SER A 82 -26.02 -12.59 2.20
CA SER A 82 -24.86 -12.31 1.35
C SER A 82 -23.95 -11.17 1.85
N LEU A 83 -24.37 -10.37 2.84
CA LEU A 83 -23.58 -9.24 3.36
C LEU A 83 -22.38 -9.73 4.17
N ALA A 84 -22.54 -10.80 4.94
CA ALA A 84 -21.45 -11.37 5.75
C ALA A 84 -20.26 -11.80 4.87
N GLN A 85 -20.54 -12.42 3.72
CA GLN A 85 -19.49 -12.79 2.76
C GLN A 85 -18.78 -11.57 2.16
N LYS A 86 -19.52 -10.49 1.85
CA LYS A 86 -18.91 -9.25 1.34
C LYS A 86 -18.03 -8.58 2.38
N ARG A 87 -18.48 -8.51 3.63
CA ARG A 87 -17.69 -8.00 4.76
C ARG A 87 -16.39 -8.79 4.92
N SER A 88 -16.48 -10.12 4.93
CA SER A 88 -15.29 -10.99 5.03
C SER A 88 -14.28 -10.76 3.90
N ARG A 89 -14.72 -10.47 2.66
CA ARG A 89 -13.82 -10.12 1.55
C ARG A 89 -13.09 -8.80 1.76
N ILE A 90 -13.78 -7.80 2.30
CA ILE A 90 -13.18 -6.50 2.66
C ILE A 90 -12.12 -6.72 3.74
N ASP A 91 -12.47 -7.41 4.82
CA ASP A 91 -11.58 -7.68 5.95
C ASP A 91 -10.34 -8.46 5.50
N THR A 92 -10.51 -9.50 4.68
CA THR A 92 -9.40 -10.31 4.16
C THR A 92 -8.43 -9.49 3.29
N ALA A 93 -8.96 -8.58 2.47
CA ALA A 93 -8.14 -7.71 1.63
C ALA A 93 -7.37 -6.69 2.47
N LEU A 94 -8.03 -6.12 3.49
CA LEU A 94 -7.38 -5.21 4.43
C LEU A 94 -6.28 -5.89 5.24
N GLU A 95 -6.52 -7.10 5.76
CA GLU A 95 -5.50 -7.91 6.46
C GLU A 95 -4.31 -8.26 5.56
N ARG A 96 -4.57 -8.52 4.27
CA ARG A 96 -3.50 -8.76 3.30
C ARG A 96 -2.65 -7.50 3.10
N PHE A 97 -3.28 -6.35 2.89
CA PHE A 97 -2.60 -5.06 2.78
C PHE A 97 -1.74 -4.79 4.02
N ILE A 98 -2.31 -4.95 5.22
CA ILE A 98 -1.61 -4.75 6.49
C ILE A 98 -0.39 -5.64 6.63
N ARG A 99 -0.46 -6.90 6.23
CA ARG A 99 0.69 -7.81 6.26
C ARG A 99 1.79 -7.37 5.31
N VAL A 100 1.45 -6.85 4.13
CA VAL A 100 2.43 -6.33 3.16
C VAL A 100 3.06 -5.05 3.70
N SER A 101 2.27 -4.09 4.17
CA SER A 101 2.77 -2.84 4.74
C SER A 101 3.68 -3.08 5.95
N ASN A 102 3.30 -3.95 6.89
CA ASN A 102 4.16 -4.28 8.04
C ASN A 102 5.50 -4.92 7.62
N ARG A 103 5.52 -5.77 6.59
CA ARG A 103 6.76 -6.36 6.08
C ARG A 103 7.66 -5.28 5.49
N ALA A 104 7.10 -4.39 4.68
CA ALA A 104 7.82 -3.27 4.08
C ALA A 104 8.40 -2.35 5.18
N SER A 105 7.63 -1.98 6.20
CA SER A 105 8.09 -1.18 7.34
C SER A 105 9.24 -1.84 8.10
N SER A 106 9.12 -3.14 8.41
CA SER A 106 10.14 -3.86 9.20
C SER A 106 11.45 -4.07 8.45
N GLU A 107 11.42 -4.26 7.13
CA GLU A 107 12.62 -4.54 6.34
C GLU A 107 13.37 -3.26 5.94
N GLN A 108 12.69 -2.12 5.85
CA GLN A 108 13.22 -0.93 5.18
C GLN A 108 13.17 0.36 6.02
N ASN A 109 12.82 0.32 7.31
CA ASN A 109 12.59 1.52 8.14
C ASN A 109 11.60 2.49 7.46
N ILE A 110 10.58 1.95 6.79
CA ILE A 110 9.60 2.78 6.07
C ILE A 110 8.68 3.47 7.08
N ASP A 111 8.49 4.76 6.82
CA ASP A 111 7.64 5.76 7.47
C ASP A 111 6.39 5.17 8.16
N ASN A 112 6.25 5.41 9.48
CA ASN A 112 5.09 4.95 10.28
C ASN A 112 3.76 5.54 9.79
N ARG A 113 3.79 6.57 8.94
CA ARG A 113 2.60 7.21 8.36
C ARG A 113 1.66 6.22 7.66
N GLU A 114 2.18 5.25 6.90
CA GLU A 114 1.32 4.26 6.23
C GLU A 114 0.48 3.45 7.23
N LEU A 115 1.09 3.03 8.34
CA LEU A 115 0.41 2.28 9.40
C LEU A 115 -0.62 3.14 10.16
N GLU A 116 -0.38 4.45 10.29
CA GLU A 116 -1.34 5.38 10.87
C GLU A 116 -2.58 5.54 9.98
N GLU A 117 -2.38 5.74 8.67
CA GLU A 117 -3.46 5.84 7.70
C GLU A 117 -4.28 4.54 7.61
N VAL A 118 -3.63 3.38 7.68
CA VAL A 118 -4.31 2.06 7.77
C VAL A 118 -5.24 2.00 8.98
N LYS A 119 -4.79 2.45 10.14
CA LYS A 119 -5.61 2.46 11.37
C LYS A 119 -6.80 3.41 11.23
N ALA A 120 -6.61 4.55 10.57
CA ALA A 120 -7.70 5.48 10.27
C ALA A 120 -8.75 4.82 9.37
N VAL A 121 -8.33 4.14 8.31
CA VAL A 121 -9.22 3.34 7.43
C VAL A 121 -9.98 2.28 8.25
N GLN A 122 -9.28 1.51 9.10
CA GLN A 122 -9.91 0.48 9.93
C GLN A 122 -11.01 1.06 10.84
N ALA A 123 -10.71 2.15 11.53
CA ALA A 123 -11.67 2.80 12.43
C ALA A 123 -12.91 3.30 11.66
N LYS A 124 -12.71 3.97 10.52
CA LYS A 124 -13.83 4.47 9.71
C LYS A 124 -14.63 3.37 9.02
N LEU A 125 -13.97 2.29 8.63
CA LEU A 125 -14.65 1.09 8.14
C LEU A 125 -15.56 0.49 9.21
N GLU A 126 -15.05 0.35 10.44
CA GLU A 126 -15.85 -0.19 11.56
C GLU A 126 -17.07 0.69 11.87
N GLU A 127 -16.90 2.01 11.91
CA GLU A 127 -17.99 2.98 12.06
C GLU A 127 -19.08 2.77 10.98
N TYR A 128 -18.67 2.66 9.71
CA TYR A 128 -19.57 2.44 8.59
C TYR A 128 -20.29 1.08 8.67
N MET A 129 -19.56 0.02 9.03
CA MET A 129 -20.14 -1.32 9.17
C MET A 129 -21.19 -1.36 10.28
N ALA A 130 -20.89 -0.77 11.45
CA ALA A 130 -21.83 -0.69 12.57
C ALA A 130 -23.10 0.10 12.21
N SER A 131 -22.97 1.22 11.48
CA SER A 131 -24.12 2.00 11.02
C SER A 131 -24.97 1.26 9.98
N SER A 132 -24.33 0.51 9.08
CA SER A 132 -25.02 -0.32 8.08
C SER A 132 -25.76 -1.48 8.74
N GLU A 133 -25.15 -2.12 9.74
CA GLU A 133 -25.78 -3.18 10.52
C GLU A 133 -27.01 -2.65 11.28
N ARG A 134 -26.94 -1.43 11.83
CA ARG A 134 -28.10 -0.76 12.42
C ARG A 134 -29.24 -0.58 11.40
N THR A 135 -28.95 -0.19 10.15
CA THR A 135 -29.97 -0.13 9.09
C THR A 135 -30.63 -1.49 8.87
N ILE A 136 -29.85 -2.57 8.81
CA ILE A 136 -30.38 -3.92 8.63
C ILE A 136 -31.26 -4.33 9.82
N GLN A 137 -30.82 -4.07 11.05
CA GLN A 137 -31.60 -4.36 12.26
C GLN A 137 -32.93 -3.59 12.31
N ILE A 138 -32.98 -2.36 11.79
CA ILE A 138 -34.24 -1.60 11.67
C ILE A 138 -35.14 -2.27 10.62
N MET A 139 -34.60 -2.66 9.46
CA MET A 139 -35.36 -3.36 8.42
C MET A 139 -35.88 -4.73 8.90
N GLU A 140 -35.16 -5.44 9.74
CA GLU A 140 -35.66 -6.68 10.36
C GLU A 140 -36.95 -6.42 11.17
N LYS A 141 -37.05 -5.28 11.87
CA LYS A 141 -38.27 -4.89 12.59
C LYS A 141 -39.43 -4.62 11.65
N VAL A 142 -39.19 -4.04 10.47
CA VAL A 142 -40.23 -3.88 9.43
C VAL A 142 -40.87 -5.23 9.13
N TRP A 143 -40.05 -6.25 8.88
CA TRP A 143 -40.52 -7.58 8.50
C TRP A 143 -41.07 -8.42 9.65
N GLN A 144 -40.76 -8.06 10.89
CA GLN A 144 -41.31 -8.70 12.09
C GLN A 144 -42.59 -8.00 12.58
N SER A 145 -42.84 -6.77 12.15
CA SER A 145 -44.00 -6.00 12.58
C SER A 145 -45.28 -6.58 11.96
N GLY A 146 -46.22 -7.02 12.80
CA GLY A 146 -47.56 -7.47 12.38
C GLY A 146 -48.55 -6.32 12.11
N SER A 147 -48.07 -5.08 12.03
CA SER A 147 -48.90 -3.87 11.87
C SER A 147 -48.32 -2.98 10.78
N GLU A 148 -49.14 -2.69 9.77
CA GLU A 148 -48.73 -1.89 8.59
C GLU A 148 -48.21 -0.50 8.97
N GLY A 149 -48.84 0.19 9.93
CA GLY A 149 -48.40 1.52 10.37
C GLY A 149 -47.00 1.52 10.97
N ARG A 150 -46.68 0.53 11.82
CA ARG A 150 -45.33 0.39 12.39
C ARG A 150 -44.29 -0.01 11.35
N ALA A 151 -44.68 -0.83 10.37
CA ALA A 151 -43.79 -1.22 9.28
C ALA A 151 -43.31 0.00 8.46
N VAL A 152 -44.22 0.95 8.19
CA VAL A 152 -43.88 2.21 7.49
C VAL A 152 -42.94 3.08 8.31
N GLU A 153 -43.23 3.31 9.59
CA GLU A 153 -42.36 4.10 10.47
C GLU A 153 -40.93 3.53 10.56
N TRP A 154 -40.81 2.21 10.68
CA TRP A 154 -39.50 1.54 10.70
C TRP A 154 -38.77 1.63 9.36
N ARG A 155 -39.50 1.55 8.24
CA ARG A 155 -38.89 1.67 6.91
C ARG A 155 -38.34 3.09 6.71
N ASP A 156 -39.11 4.12 7.04
CA ASP A 156 -38.67 5.51 6.97
C ASP A 156 -37.43 5.75 7.85
N GLU A 157 -37.37 5.14 9.03
CA GLU A 157 -36.21 5.23 9.92
C GLU A 157 -34.97 4.52 9.34
N ALA A 158 -35.15 3.34 8.72
CA ALA A 158 -34.06 2.63 8.07
C ALA A 158 -33.50 3.44 6.89
N GLU A 159 -34.38 4.05 6.10
CA GLU A 159 -34.03 4.92 4.98
C GLU A 159 -33.27 6.16 5.45
N ARG A 160 -33.72 6.82 6.52
CA ARG A 160 -33.01 7.97 7.11
C ARG A 160 -31.63 7.58 7.63
N ASN A 161 -31.51 6.50 8.41
CA ASN A 161 -30.21 6.03 8.90
C ASN A 161 -29.27 5.64 7.74
N MET A 162 -29.80 5.00 6.70
CA MET A 162 -29.03 4.63 5.52
C MET A 162 -28.55 5.86 4.73
N ALA A 163 -29.42 6.82 4.46
CA ALA A 163 -29.12 7.96 3.61
C ALA A 163 -28.20 8.97 4.30
N ILE A 164 -28.45 9.24 5.59
CA ILE A 164 -27.76 10.29 6.34
C ILE A 164 -26.56 9.69 7.07
N GLU A 165 -26.79 8.87 8.09
CA GLU A 165 -25.73 8.41 9.00
C GLU A 165 -24.75 7.45 8.31
N SER A 166 -25.27 6.36 7.73
CA SER A 166 -24.46 5.38 7.00
C SER A 166 -23.86 6.00 5.74
N GLY A 167 -24.61 6.90 5.09
CA GLY A 167 -24.16 7.66 3.94
C GLY A 167 -22.92 8.49 4.22
N MET A 168 -22.89 9.26 5.31
CA MET A 168 -21.74 10.05 5.75
C MET A 168 -20.56 9.16 6.15
N LYS A 169 -20.80 8.08 6.90
CA LYS A 169 -19.73 7.17 7.33
C LYS A 169 -19.06 6.45 6.17
N PHE A 170 -19.81 6.09 5.14
CA PHE A 170 -19.25 5.58 3.89
C PHE A 170 -18.31 6.60 3.24
N VAL A 171 -18.72 7.87 3.14
CA VAL A 171 -17.86 8.93 2.59
C VAL A 171 -16.60 9.09 3.44
N SER A 172 -16.73 9.00 4.77
CA SER A 172 -15.58 9.06 5.67
C SER A 172 -14.56 7.95 5.38
N VAL A 173 -14.98 6.69 5.25
CA VAL A 173 -14.05 5.58 4.96
C VAL A 173 -13.46 5.67 3.56
N THR A 174 -14.20 6.12 2.55
CA THR A 174 -13.63 6.32 1.20
C THR A 174 -12.58 7.43 1.20
N ASN A 175 -12.78 8.50 1.97
CA ASN A 175 -11.78 9.56 2.11
C ASN A 175 -10.49 9.07 2.81
N GLU A 176 -10.60 8.21 3.83
CA GLU A 176 -9.41 7.60 4.44
C GLU A 176 -8.71 6.64 3.47
N LEU A 177 -9.47 5.88 2.67
CA LEU A 177 -8.89 5.00 1.64
C LEU A 177 -8.12 5.82 0.60
N GLU A 178 -8.66 6.95 0.16
CA GLU A 178 -7.98 7.87 -0.77
C GLU A 178 -6.70 8.43 -0.16
N ARG A 179 -6.72 8.89 1.10
CA ARG A 179 -5.52 9.33 1.83
C ARG A 179 -4.46 8.23 1.90
N LEU A 180 -4.86 7.00 2.22
CA LEU A 180 -3.95 5.86 2.26
C LEU A 180 -3.33 5.58 0.88
N ILE A 181 -4.10 5.67 -0.20
CA ILE A 181 -3.59 5.54 -1.57
C ILE A 181 -2.56 6.64 -1.89
N GLU A 182 -2.82 7.89 -1.48
CA GLU A 182 -1.88 9.00 -1.66
C GLU A 182 -0.57 8.78 -0.91
N VAL A 183 -0.63 8.33 0.35
CA VAL A 183 0.57 8.01 1.15
C VAL A 183 1.35 6.86 0.54
N VAL A 184 0.67 5.80 0.09
CA VAL A 184 1.27 4.68 -0.64
C VAL A 184 1.99 5.18 -1.91
N ALA A 185 1.36 6.05 -2.70
CA ALA A 185 1.95 6.62 -3.89
C ALA A 185 3.15 7.53 -3.58
N GLU A 186 3.09 8.31 -2.49
CA GLU A 186 4.20 9.14 -2.01
C GLU A 186 5.42 8.28 -1.63
N ILE A 187 5.20 7.18 -0.90
CA ILE A 187 6.27 6.25 -0.50
C ILE A 187 6.88 5.58 -1.74
N ALA A 188 6.05 5.07 -2.66
CA ALA A 188 6.51 4.50 -3.92
C ALA A 188 7.38 5.51 -4.72
N GLY A 189 6.95 6.78 -4.79
CA GLY A 189 7.69 7.86 -5.44
C GLY A 189 9.02 8.19 -4.74
N ARG A 190 9.07 8.19 -3.40
CA ARG A 190 10.31 8.43 -2.64
C ARG A 190 11.35 7.36 -2.91
N VAL A 191 11.01 6.08 -2.80
CA VAL A 191 11.99 5.01 -3.00
C VAL A 191 12.47 4.93 -4.45
N ARG A 192 11.62 5.23 -5.44
CA ARG A 192 12.09 5.37 -6.83
C ARG A 192 13.21 6.40 -6.94
N ARG A 193 13.03 7.58 -6.33
CA ARG A 193 14.06 8.65 -6.35
C ARG A 193 15.33 8.22 -5.62
N ASP A 194 15.23 7.49 -4.51
CA ASP A 194 16.38 7.00 -3.76
C ASP A 194 17.18 5.95 -4.53
N ALA A 195 16.50 5.08 -5.28
CA ALA A 195 17.12 4.12 -6.18
C ALA A 195 17.86 4.83 -7.33
N ASP A 196 17.21 5.79 -7.99
CA ASP A 196 17.81 6.58 -9.08
C ASP A 196 19.05 7.38 -8.60
N ASN A 197 18.97 7.99 -7.42
CA ASN A 197 20.09 8.71 -6.82
C ASN A 197 21.26 7.77 -6.48
N SER A 198 20.98 6.61 -5.88
CA SER A 198 22.00 5.60 -5.56
C SER A 198 22.71 5.08 -6.81
N LEU A 199 21.98 4.88 -7.90
CA LEU A 199 22.54 4.51 -9.20
C LEU A 199 23.44 5.62 -9.76
N ARG A 200 22.99 6.88 -9.75
CA ARG A 200 23.78 8.02 -10.25
C ARG A 200 25.08 8.20 -9.48
N VAL A 201 25.05 8.08 -8.15
CA VAL A 201 26.27 8.15 -7.32
C VAL A 201 27.23 7.03 -7.70
N THR A 202 26.73 5.81 -7.89
CA THR A 202 27.56 4.65 -8.28
C THR A 202 28.17 4.83 -9.66
N ILE A 203 27.39 5.27 -10.65
CA ILE A 203 27.88 5.57 -12.00
C ILE A 203 28.96 6.65 -11.94
N THR A 204 28.74 7.72 -11.17
CA THR A 204 29.71 8.81 -11.01
C THR A 204 31.00 8.31 -10.38
N LEU A 205 30.90 7.43 -9.37
CA LEU A 205 32.07 6.82 -8.71
C LEU A 205 32.85 5.91 -9.67
N PHE A 206 32.16 5.11 -10.49
CA PHE A 206 32.78 4.27 -11.52
C PHE A 206 33.49 5.09 -12.61
N ILE A 207 32.88 6.18 -13.07
CA ILE A 207 33.49 7.10 -14.05
C ILE A 207 34.75 7.74 -13.45
N GLY A 208 34.67 8.23 -12.21
CA GLY A 208 35.81 8.84 -11.51
C GLY A 208 36.97 7.86 -11.31
N VAL A 209 36.68 6.64 -10.85
CA VAL A 209 37.67 5.57 -10.70
C VAL A 209 38.31 5.19 -12.04
N SER A 210 37.52 5.05 -13.10
CA SER A 210 38.02 4.73 -14.44
C SER A 210 38.94 5.84 -14.98
N PHE A 211 38.60 7.11 -14.72
CA PHE A 211 39.43 8.25 -15.12
C PHE A 211 40.77 8.27 -14.37
N VAL A 212 40.76 8.04 -13.04
CA VAL A 212 41.98 7.96 -12.22
C VAL A 212 42.87 6.81 -12.68
N LEU A 213 42.30 5.66 -13.01
CA LEU A 213 43.03 4.52 -13.56
C LEU A 213 43.64 4.85 -14.93
N ALA A 214 42.88 5.48 -15.83
CA ALA A 214 43.37 5.88 -17.15
C ALA A 214 44.52 6.88 -17.07
N VAL A 215 44.41 7.90 -16.22
CA VAL A 215 45.47 8.89 -15.98
C VAL A 215 46.69 8.24 -15.32
N GLY A 216 46.48 7.34 -14.33
CA GLY A 216 47.55 6.61 -13.67
C GLY A 216 48.35 5.71 -14.63
N ILE A 217 47.66 5.06 -15.57
CA ILE A 217 48.28 4.23 -16.63
C ILE A 217 49.01 5.12 -17.66
N TRP A 218 48.45 6.27 -18.01
CA TRP A 218 49.06 7.19 -18.98
C TRP A 218 50.31 7.90 -18.44
N CYS A 219 50.37 8.18 -17.14
CA CYS A 219 51.52 8.77 -16.46
C CYS A 219 52.64 7.76 -16.13
N LEU A 220 52.45 6.46 -16.41
CA LEU A 220 53.52 5.47 -16.29
C LEU A 220 54.53 5.65 -17.43
N PRO A 221 55.84 5.72 -17.16
CA PRO A 221 56.85 5.71 -18.21
C PRO A 221 56.77 4.38 -18.96
N ARG A 222 56.50 4.46 -20.27
CA ARG A 222 56.63 3.33 -21.20
C ARG A 222 58.12 2.98 -21.31
N HIS A 223 58.53 1.90 -20.66
CA HIS A 223 59.85 1.30 -20.80
C HIS A 223 59.70 -0.16 -21.23
#